data_AF-A0AAU3G5M4-F1
#
_entry.id   AF-A0AAU3G5M4-F1
#
_cell.length_a   1.000
_cell.length_b   1.000
_cell.length_c   1.000
_cell.angle_alpha   90.00
_cell.angle_beta   90.00
_cell.angle_gamma   90.00
#
_symmetry.space_group_name_H-M   'P 1'
#
loop_
_entity.id
_entity.type
_entity.pdbx_description
1 polymer ?
#
loop_
_entity_poly.entity_id
_entity_poly.type
_entity_poly.pdbx_seq_one_letter_code
_entity_poly.pdbx_strand_id
1 'polypeptide(L)'
;MTQLKRGWRLFGRRSAKRTGRHTIGRPYVRVEPGHADPRARATAVLLDRLEPAWTILYGPWSRRFYALALFATPAPLIVEAFTAQELKEQMRQAEQDTLIDHWPHTAAAPAA
;
A
#
# COMPACT_ATOMS: atom_id res chain seq x y z
N MET A 1 -7.39 -20.98 11.34
CA MET A 1 -6.11 -21.65 10.97
C MET A 1 -5.90 -21.49 9.47
N THR A 2 -4.64 -21.30 9.06
CA THR A 2 -4.10 -21.45 7.68
C THR A 2 -4.42 -20.32 6.68
N GLN A 3 -3.69 -19.21 6.69
CA GLN A 3 -2.50 -18.93 5.86
C GLN A 3 -2.63 -19.32 4.38
N LEU A 4 -2.85 -18.32 3.51
CA LEU A 4 -2.45 -18.38 2.10
C LEU A 4 -1.60 -17.15 1.75
N LYS A 5 -0.32 -17.23 2.12
CA LYS A 5 0.75 -16.34 1.64
C LYS A 5 1.30 -16.92 0.33
N ARG A 6 0.75 -16.53 -0.82
CA ARG A 6 1.37 -16.72 -2.14
C ARG A 6 0.82 -15.61 -3.04
N GLY A 7 1.57 -14.84 -3.78
CA GLY A 7 3.00 -14.70 -3.98
C GLY A 7 3.13 -13.68 -5.11
N TRP A 8 3.93 -12.64 -4.94
CA TRP A 8 4.11 -11.63 -5.98
C TRP A 8 5.59 -11.56 -6.34
N ARG A 9 5.91 -12.26 -7.43
CA ARG A 9 7.05 -11.95 -8.29
C ARG A 9 6.65 -10.71 -9.09
N LEU A 10 7.55 -9.73 -9.12
CA LEU A 10 7.86 -8.78 -10.21
C LEU A 10 8.19 -7.41 -9.62
N PHE A 11 9.45 -7.21 -9.24
CA PHE A 11 10.14 -5.92 -9.46
C PHE A 11 11.64 -6.22 -9.57
N GLY A 12 12.03 -6.62 -10.78
CA GLY A 12 13.42 -6.88 -11.12
C GLY A 12 13.74 -6.25 -12.47
N ARG A 13 14.26 -5.02 -12.46
CA ARG A 13 15.21 -4.57 -13.47
C ARG A 13 16.19 -3.54 -12.88
N ARG A 14 17.40 -4.06 -12.63
CA ARG A 14 18.73 -3.47 -12.43
C ARG A 14 18.81 -1.94 -12.50
N SER A 15 19.14 -1.31 -11.36
CA SER A 15 19.85 -0.03 -11.35
C SER A 15 21.31 -0.28 -10.96
N ALA A 16 22.22 0.24 -11.77
CA ALA A 16 23.65 -0.03 -11.73
C ALA A 16 24.25 0.29 -10.34
N LYS A 17 25.18 -0.57 -9.91
CA LYS A 17 25.99 -0.37 -8.70
C LYS A 17 26.70 0.99 -8.79
N ARG A 18 26.18 2.02 -8.10
CA ARG A 18 27.04 3.05 -7.53
C ARG A 18 27.69 2.42 -6.31
N THR A 19 28.75 1.67 -6.57
CA THR A 19 29.71 1.26 -5.56
C THR A 19 30.04 2.51 -4.75
N GLY A 20 29.71 2.51 -3.45
CA GLY A 20 30.13 3.58 -2.56
C GLY A 20 31.62 3.81 -2.74
N ARG A 21 32.11 5.03 -2.64
CA ARG A 21 33.55 5.32 -2.78
C ARG A 21 34.27 4.56 -1.64
N HIS A 22 34.81 3.38 -1.94
CA HIS A 22 35.57 2.58 -0.98
C HIS A 22 36.86 3.36 -0.68
N THR A 23 36.89 4.04 0.45
CA THR A 23 38.15 4.59 0.98
C THR A 23 38.96 3.42 1.52
N ILE A 24 40.01 3.05 0.80
CA ILE A 24 40.97 2.02 1.20
C ILE A 24 41.59 2.46 2.55
N GLY A 25 41.63 1.54 3.53
CA GLY A 25 42.26 1.78 4.85
C GLY A 25 41.31 2.06 6.02
N ARG A 26 39.99 2.18 5.81
CA ARG A 26 39.04 2.19 6.93
C ARG A 26 38.68 0.76 7.37
N PRO A 27 38.62 0.48 8.69
CA PRO A 27 38.13 -0.80 9.19
C PRO A 27 36.70 -1.02 8.72
N TYR A 28 36.34 -2.27 8.44
CA TYR A 28 34.97 -2.64 8.09
C TYR A 28 34.03 -2.26 9.22
N VAL A 29 33.17 -1.26 8.97
CA VAL A 29 32.07 -0.92 9.88
C VAL A 29 30.84 -1.66 9.39
N ARG A 30 30.31 -2.56 10.22
CA ARG A 30 29.00 -3.16 9.98
C ARG A 30 27.95 -2.07 10.15
N VAL A 31 27.50 -1.51 9.03
CA VAL A 31 26.31 -0.65 9.03
C VAL A 31 25.11 -1.56 9.19
N GLU A 32 24.40 -1.45 10.32
CA GLU A 32 23.12 -2.13 10.45
C GLU A 32 22.18 -1.63 9.35
N PRO A 33 21.45 -2.52 8.65
CA PRO A 33 20.45 -2.10 7.68
C PRO A 33 19.39 -1.23 8.37
N GLY A 34 19.57 0.09 8.30
CA GLY A 34 18.57 1.03 8.75
C GLY A 34 17.31 0.83 7.95
N HIS A 35 16.17 0.61 8.62
CA HIS A 35 14.89 0.62 7.94
C HIS A 35 14.66 2.02 7.38
N ALA A 36 14.51 2.12 6.06
CA ALA A 36 14.06 3.36 5.44
C ALA A 36 12.71 3.75 6.08
N ASP A 37 12.66 4.97 6.62
CA ASP A 37 11.48 5.64 7.16
C ASP A 37 10.69 4.87 8.26
N PRO A 38 11.26 4.65 9.46
CA PRO A 38 10.62 3.87 10.54
C PRO A 38 9.32 4.49 11.04
N ARG A 39 9.21 5.83 11.02
CA ARG A 39 7.99 6.54 11.40
C ARG A 39 6.86 6.27 10.42
N ALA A 40 7.11 6.35 9.12
CA ALA A 40 6.09 6.11 8.10
C ALA A 40 5.57 4.66 8.18
N ARG A 41 6.46 3.71 8.43
CA ARG A 41 6.08 2.30 8.65
C ARG A 41 5.24 2.12 9.91
N ALA A 42 5.59 2.76 11.01
CA ALA A 42 4.79 2.73 12.24
C ALA A 42 3.38 3.31 12.01
N THR A 43 3.29 4.43 11.29
CA THR A 43 2.00 5.03 10.91
C THR A 43 1.16 4.09 10.05
N ALA A 44 1.76 3.40 9.07
CA ALA A 44 1.03 2.42 8.25
C ALA A 44 0.49 1.26 9.09
N VAL A 45 1.27 0.73 10.04
CA VAL A 45 0.82 -0.33 10.96
C VAL A 45 -0.31 0.13 11.87
N LEU A 46 -0.26 1.37 12.36
CA LEU A 46 -1.35 1.92 13.17
C LEU A 46 -2.63 2.07 12.34
N LEU A 47 -2.52 2.60 11.13
CA LEU A 47 -3.64 2.73 10.19
C LEU A 47 -4.26 1.38 9.85
N ASP A 48 -3.45 0.38 9.53
CA ASP A 48 -3.90 -1.00 9.22
C ASP A 48 -4.76 -1.60 10.35
N ARG A 49 -4.39 -1.31 11.61
CA ARG A 49 -5.16 -1.77 12.78
C ARG A 49 -6.46 -1.00 12.99
N LEU A 50 -6.50 0.28 12.61
CA LEU A 50 -7.66 1.15 12.81
C LEU A 50 -8.72 0.95 11.72
N GLU A 51 -8.33 0.48 10.54
CA GLU A 51 -9.19 0.41 9.36
C GLU A 51 -9.34 -1.06 8.89
N PRO A 52 -10.18 -1.88 9.57
CA PRO A 52 -10.22 -3.33 9.36
C PRO A 52 -10.75 -3.76 7.98
N ALA A 53 -11.41 -2.85 7.26
CA ALA A 53 -11.88 -3.07 5.90
C ALA A 53 -10.75 -2.95 4.85
N TRP A 54 -9.55 -2.55 5.28
CA TRP A 54 -8.41 -2.27 4.43
C TRP A 54 -7.16 -2.99 4.94
N THR A 55 -6.25 -3.32 4.02
CA THR A 55 -4.87 -3.67 4.35
C THR A 55 -3.96 -2.52 3.94
N ILE A 56 -3.18 -1.99 4.87
CA ILE A 56 -2.35 -0.80 4.67
C ILE A 56 -0.87 -1.13 4.79
N LEU A 57 -0.10 -0.67 3.81
CA LEU A 57 1.34 -0.90 3.73
C LEU A 57 2.10 0.35 3.29
N TYR A 58 3.34 0.47 3.76
CA TYR A 58 4.27 1.52 3.34
C TYR A 58 5.37 0.93 2.47
N GLY A 59 5.54 1.47 1.27
CA GLY A 59 6.59 1.07 0.32
C GLY A 59 7.87 1.90 0.55
N PRO A 60 8.98 1.32 1.06
CA PRO A 60 10.18 2.11 1.38
C PRO A 60 10.90 2.67 0.14
N TRP A 61 10.70 2.04 -1.02
CA TRP A 61 11.33 2.44 -2.29
C TRP A 61 10.54 3.53 -3.02
N SER A 62 9.21 3.45 -3.00
CA SER A 62 8.33 4.49 -3.57
C SER A 62 8.06 5.63 -2.60
N ARG A 63 8.29 5.40 -1.30
CA ARG A 63 7.95 6.29 -0.17
C ARG A 63 6.47 6.66 -0.15
N ARG A 64 5.61 5.74 -0.61
CA ARG A 64 4.15 5.88 -0.68
C ARG A 64 3.48 4.90 0.28
N PHE A 65 2.32 5.32 0.76
CA PHE A 65 1.36 4.45 1.42
C PHE A 65 0.44 3.83 0.38
N TYR A 66 0.05 2.59 0.62
CA TYR A 66 -0.88 1.85 -0.20
C TYR A 66 -1.96 1.26 0.71
N ALA A 67 -3.21 1.31 0.27
CA ALA A 67 -4.33 0.63 0.93
C ALA A 67 -5.03 -0.27 -0.09
N LEU A 68 -5.24 -1.53 0.30
CA LEU A 68 -6.00 -2.52 -0.48
C LEU A 68 -7.33 -2.79 0.21
N ALA A 69 -8.42 -2.72 -0.55
CA ALA A 69 -9.74 -3.05 -0.01
C ALA A 69 -9.84 -4.56 0.30
N LEU A 70 -10.38 -4.90 1.46
CA LEU A 70 -10.70 -6.27 1.85
C LEU A 70 -12.18 -6.62 1.69
N PHE A 71 -13.02 -5.63 1.42
CA PHE A 71 -14.44 -5.83 1.09
C PHE A 71 -14.60 -6.26 -0.38
N ALA A 72 -15.75 -6.87 -0.69
CA ALA A 72 -16.05 -7.32 -2.04
C ALA A 72 -16.29 -6.12 -2.96
N THR A 73 -15.48 -6.01 -4.00
CA THR A 73 -15.62 -5.03 -5.09
C THR A 73 -15.60 -5.76 -6.43
N PRO A 74 -16.25 -5.21 -7.48
CA PRO A 74 -16.24 -5.83 -8.82
C PRO A 74 -14.84 -6.03 -9.41
N ALA A 75 -13.91 -5.14 -9.05
CA ALA A 75 -12.49 -5.22 -9.38
C ALA A 75 -11.62 -4.91 -8.14
N PRO A 76 -10.40 -5.47 -8.02
CA PRO A 76 -9.50 -5.18 -6.91
C PRO A 76 -9.24 -3.68 -6.76
N LEU A 77 -9.56 -3.13 -5.59
CA LEU A 77 -9.44 -1.70 -5.30
C LEU A 77 -8.17 -1.42 -4.50
N ILE A 78 -7.31 -0.57 -5.07
CA ILE A 78 -6.04 -0.15 -4.48
C ILE A 78 -5.95 1.37 -4.59
N VAL A 79 -5.71 2.03 -3.47
CA VAL A 79 -5.41 3.46 -3.42
C VAL A 79 -4.01 3.70 -2.89
N GLU A 80 -3.35 4.75 -3.38
CA GLU A 80 -2.00 5.11 -2.95
C GLU A 80 -1.84 6.61 -2.75
N ALA A 81 -1.03 6.99 -1.76
CA ALA A 81 -0.77 8.38 -1.42
C ALA A 81 0.64 8.60 -0.85
N PHE A 82 1.11 9.85 -0.85
CA PHE A 82 2.39 10.21 -0.24
C PHE A 82 2.28 10.36 1.27
N THR A 83 1.10 10.75 1.76
CA THR A 83 0.85 10.95 3.19
C THR A 83 -0.27 10.05 3.72
N ALA A 84 -0.24 9.80 5.03
CA ALA A 84 -1.27 9.04 5.73
C ALA A 84 -2.66 9.71 5.66
N GLN A 85 -2.70 11.05 5.70
CA GLN A 85 -3.97 11.79 5.66
C GLN A 85 -4.61 11.72 4.27
N GLU A 86 -3.83 11.95 3.22
CA GLU A 86 -4.31 11.78 1.83
C GLU A 86 -4.78 10.35 1.57
N LEU A 87 -4.07 9.35 2.14
CA LEU A 87 -4.49 7.96 2.01
C LEU A 87 -5.89 7.74 2.62
N LYS A 88 -6.12 8.25 3.83
CA LYS A 88 -7.43 8.15 4.50
C LYS A 88 -8.54 8.80 3.67
N GLU A 89 -8.28 9.97 3.12
CA GLU A 89 -9.26 10.67 2.29
C GLU A 89 -9.62 9.83 1.06
N GLN A 90 -8.60 9.30 0.36
CA GLN A 90 -8.84 8.44 -0.79
C GLN A 90 -9.55 7.13 -0.43
N MET A 91 -9.26 6.53 0.73
CA MET A 91 -9.99 5.35 1.21
C MET A 91 -11.48 5.67 1.44
N ARG A 92 -11.79 6.82 2.04
CA ARG A 92 -13.18 7.23 2.28
C ARG A 92 -13.91 7.56 0.98
N GLN A 93 -13.25 8.24 0.05
CA GLN A 93 -13.82 8.47 -1.28
C GLN A 93 -14.09 7.14 -1.99
N ALA A 94 -13.13 6.21 -1.95
CA ALA A 94 -13.27 4.91 -2.59
C ALA A 94 -14.39 4.04 -1.97
N GLU A 95 -14.60 4.13 -0.66
CA GLU A 95 -15.76 3.54 0.01
C GLU A 95 -17.07 4.15 -0.50
N GLN A 96 -17.14 5.48 -0.62
CA GLN A 96 -18.34 6.16 -1.14
C GLN A 96 -18.62 5.80 -2.60
N ASP A 97 -17.60 5.76 -3.44
CA ASP A 97 -17.74 5.39 -4.85
C ASP A 97 -18.24 3.95 -5.00
N THR A 98 -17.72 3.03 -4.18
CA THR A 98 -18.24 1.65 -4.10
C THR A 98 -19.67 1.63 -3.60
N LEU A 99 -20.02 2.50 -2.64
CA LEU A 99 -21.38 2.63 -2.14
C LEU A 99 -22.36 3.12 -3.22
N ILE A 100 -21.90 3.96 -4.14
CA ILE A 100 -22.71 4.43 -5.27
C ILE A 100 -22.82 3.35 -6.35
N ASP A 101 -21.73 2.62 -6.63
CA ASP A 101 -21.69 1.59 -7.67
C ASP A 101 -22.56 0.36 -7.32
N HIS A 102 -22.57 -0.07 -6.04
CA HIS A 102 -23.43 -1.18 -5.61
C HIS A 102 -24.90 -0.77 -5.43
N TRP A 103 -25.25 0.53 -5.42
CA TRP A 103 -26.65 0.93 -5.50
C TRP A 103 -27.17 0.36 -6.81
N PRO A 104 -28.22 -0.48 -6.78
CA PRO A 104 -28.73 -1.01 -8.03
C PRO A 104 -29.18 0.19 -8.85
N HIS A 105 -28.55 0.41 -10.00
CA HIS A 105 -29.21 1.06 -11.13
C HIS A 105 -30.35 0.14 -11.62
N THR A 106 -31.24 -0.28 -10.71
CA THR A 106 -32.65 -0.55 -11.00
C THR A 106 -33.28 0.82 -11.29
N ALA A 107 -32.79 1.48 -12.35
CA ALA A 107 -33.64 2.38 -13.08
C ALA A 107 -34.67 1.49 -13.75
N ALA A 108 -35.83 1.45 -13.10
CA ALA A 108 -37.13 1.09 -13.64
C ALA A 108 -37.11 0.56 -15.08
N ALA A 109 -37.33 -0.74 -15.23
CA ALA A 109 -37.99 -1.23 -16.43
C ALA A 109 -39.31 -0.43 -16.58
N PRO A 110 -39.55 0.29 -17.68
CA PRO A 110 -40.87 0.83 -17.92
C PRO A 110 -41.80 -0.38 -18.06
N ALA A 111 -42.72 -0.51 -17.10
CA ALA A 111 -43.87 -1.39 -17.26
C ALA A 111 -44.60 -0.94 -18.54
N ALA A 112 -44.86 -1.91 -19.40
CA ALA A 112 -45.47 -1.76 -20.71
C ALA A 112 -46.86 -1.11 -20.67
#